data_AF-T1C3U6-F1
#
_entry.id   AF-T1C3U6-F1
#
_cell.length_a   1.000
_cell.length_b   1.000
_cell.length_c   1.000
_cell.angle_alpha   90.00
_cell.angle_beta   90.00
_cell.angle_gamma   90.00
#
_symmetry.space_group_name_H-M   'P 1'
#
loop_
_entity.id
_entity.type
_entity.pdbx_description
1 polymer ?
#
loop_
_entity_poly.entity_id
_entity_poly.type
_entity_poly.pdbx_seq_one_letter_code
_entity_poly.pdbx_strand_id
1 'polypeptide(L)'
;TVMLRATLEVRKAVIFATLSVVVMFLPVLYLSGVAGRLFRPLALAYVLAILASLVVALTVTPALASVLLGHVGLDPADPPVLARAKRIYSRMLARVERRPRTVFAAVALLVVGAFASVPAMRTDFLPQFNENDLIVHFETAPGTSLAATTRVGERAVRIMERLPQVAHVVMHVGRAHLSNGNALTNKA
;
A
#
# COMPACT_ATOMS: atom_id res chain seq x y z
N THR A 1 35.65 1.64 -21.09
CA THR A 1 36.15 1.76 -19.69
C THR A 1 35.36 2.76 -18.85
N VAL A 2 34.89 3.89 -19.41
CA VAL A 2 34.08 4.91 -18.69
C VAL A 2 32.76 4.35 -18.11
N MET A 3 31.98 3.59 -18.90
CA MET A 3 30.71 2.99 -18.44
C MET A 3 30.89 1.98 -17.29
N LEU A 4 31.97 1.21 -17.28
CA LEU A 4 32.28 0.28 -16.19
C LEU A 4 32.61 1.04 -14.90
N ARG A 5 33.41 2.12 -14.97
CA ARG A 5 33.73 2.96 -13.80
C ARG A 5 32.48 3.67 -13.26
N ALA A 6 31.65 4.25 -14.13
CA ALA A 6 30.40 4.89 -13.74
C ALA A 6 29.44 3.90 -13.06
N THR A 7 29.33 2.68 -13.59
CA THR A 7 28.51 1.62 -12.99
C THR A 7 29.05 1.20 -11.62
N LEU A 8 30.37 1.14 -11.44
CA LEU A 8 30.99 0.75 -10.16
C LEU A 8 30.82 1.82 -9.07
N GLU A 9 30.77 3.10 -9.45
CA GLU A 9 30.58 4.21 -8.51
C GLU A 9 29.14 4.26 -7.98
N VAL A 10 28.15 4.06 -8.86
CA VAL A 10 26.73 4.10 -8.50
C VAL A 10 26.23 2.79 -7.87
N ARG A 11 26.87 1.64 -8.17
CA ARG A 11 26.47 0.31 -7.67
C ARG A 11 26.32 0.27 -6.16
N LYS A 12 27.30 0.80 -5.41
CA LYS A 12 27.24 0.79 -3.94
C LYS A 12 26.02 1.55 -3.43
N ALA A 13 25.78 2.75 -3.96
CA ALA A 13 24.64 3.58 -3.59
C ALA A 13 23.30 2.87 -3.84
N VAL A 14 23.14 2.22 -5.00
CA VAL A 14 21.91 1.50 -5.35
C VAL A 14 21.69 0.30 -4.43
N ILE A 15 22.73 -0.49 -4.14
CA ILE A 15 22.62 -1.63 -3.21
C ILE A 15 22.20 -1.15 -1.81
N PHE A 16 22.85 -0.11 -1.27
CA PHE A 16 22.49 0.42 0.05
C PHE A 16 21.08 1.01 0.08
N ALA A 17 20.66 1.71 -0.98
CA ALA A 17 19.31 2.24 -1.11
C ALA A 17 18.27 1.10 -1.11
N THR A 18 18.47 0.06 -1.93
CA THR A 18 17.57 -1.10 -1.98
C THR A 18 17.53 -1.84 -0.64
N LEU A 19 18.67 -2.07 0.01
CA LEU A 19 18.70 -2.71 1.33
C LEU A 19 17.96 -1.88 2.39
N SER A 20 18.09 -0.55 2.34
CA SER A 20 17.35 0.34 3.25
C SER A 20 15.84 0.19 3.07
N VAL A 21 15.38 0.07 1.82
CA VAL A 21 13.97 -0.21 1.52
C VAL A 21 13.55 -1.56 2.10
N VAL A 22 14.35 -2.62 1.93
CA VAL A 22 14.05 -3.95 2.50
C VAL A 22 13.92 -3.88 4.04
N VAL A 23 14.84 -3.18 4.71
CA VAL A 23 14.80 -3.00 6.16
C VAL A 23 13.54 -2.24 6.61
N MET A 24 13.09 -1.25 5.83
CA MET A 24 11.86 -0.49 6.11
C MET A 24 10.60 -1.37 6.09
N PHE A 25 10.59 -2.47 5.31
CA PHE A 25 9.48 -3.42 5.28
C PHE A 25 9.57 -4.53 6.35
N LEU A 26 10.71 -4.68 7.02
CA LEU A 26 10.90 -5.71 8.03
C LEU A 26 9.89 -5.61 9.20
N PRO A 27 9.56 -4.41 9.75
CA PRO A 27 8.53 -4.28 10.79
C PRO A 27 7.15 -4.77 10.34
N VAL A 28 6.83 -4.64 9.05
CA VAL A 28 5.54 -5.08 8.50
C VAL A 28 5.39 -6.60 8.60
N LEU A 29 6.49 -7.35 8.48
CA LEU A 29 6.47 -8.80 8.63
C LEU A 29 6.11 -9.23 10.06
N TYR A 30 6.43 -8.40 11.06
CA TYR A 30 6.13 -8.64 12.46
C TYR A 30 4.73 -8.21 12.90
N LEU A 31 3.95 -7.53 12.05
CA LEU A 31 2.55 -7.19 12.35
C LEU A 31 1.75 -8.46 12.69
N SER A 32 1.01 -8.42 13.80
CA SER A 32 0.13 -9.50 14.24
C SER A 32 -1.33 -9.25 13.82
N GLY A 33 -2.19 -10.23 14.05
CA GLY A 33 -3.63 -10.10 13.80
C GLY A 33 -4.02 -10.11 12.31
N VAL A 34 -5.15 -9.46 12.00
CA VAL A 34 -5.73 -9.40 10.65
C VAL A 34 -4.85 -8.57 9.71
N ALA A 35 -4.34 -7.43 10.18
CA ALA A 35 -3.43 -6.59 9.40
C ALA A 35 -2.17 -7.36 8.97
N GLY A 36 -1.54 -8.11 9.87
CA GLY A 36 -0.39 -8.93 9.53
C GLY A 36 -0.68 -9.93 8.40
N ARG A 37 -1.82 -10.62 8.44
CA ARG A 37 -2.21 -11.58 7.38
C ARG A 37 -2.42 -10.92 6.02
N LEU A 38 -2.94 -9.70 5.99
CA LEU A 38 -3.17 -8.95 4.76
C LEU A 38 -1.86 -8.35 4.21
N PHE A 39 -1.04 -7.76 5.06
CA PHE A 39 0.14 -6.99 4.63
C PHE A 39 1.41 -7.83 4.46
N ARG A 40 1.58 -8.95 5.17
CA ARG A 40 2.74 -9.85 5.00
C ARG A 40 2.94 -10.33 3.56
N PRO A 41 1.93 -10.88 2.84
CA PRO A 41 2.14 -11.33 1.46
C PRO A 41 2.48 -10.18 0.53
N LEU A 42 1.89 -8.99 0.74
CA LEU A 42 2.19 -7.80 -0.04
C LEU A 42 3.63 -7.30 0.19
N ALA A 43 4.08 -7.28 1.44
CA ALA A 43 5.44 -6.91 1.81
C ALA A 43 6.47 -7.90 1.21
N LEU A 44 6.21 -9.21 1.29
CA LEU A 44 7.07 -10.23 0.71
C LEU A 44 7.16 -10.09 -0.82
N ALA A 45 6.04 -9.90 -1.51
CA ALA A 45 6.02 -9.68 -2.94
C ALA A 45 6.87 -8.45 -3.33
N TYR A 46 6.72 -7.36 -2.58
CA TYR A 46 7.48 -6.13 -2.82
C TYR A 46 8.99 -6.29 -2.59
N VAL A 47 9.39 -6.92 -1.48
CA VAL A 47 10.80 -7.19 -1.15
C VAL A 47 11.43 -8.09 -2.21
N LEU A 48 10.76 -9.16 -2.63
CA LEU A 48 11.26 -10.04 -3.69
C LEU A 48 11.37 -9.31 -5.02
N ALA A 49 10.39 -8.48 -5.37
CA ALA A 49 10.40 -7.68 -6.60
C ALA A 49 11.56 -6.68 -6.64
N ILE A 50 11.83 -5.96 -5.54
CA ILE A 50 12.91 -4.95 -5.52
C ILE A 50 14.29 -5.62 -5.50
N LEU A 51 14.42 -6.79 -4.87
CA LEU A 51 15.66 -7.59 -4.92
C LEU A 51 15.90 -8.14 -6.33
N ALA A 52 14.87 -8.67 -6.98
CA ALA A 52 14.96 -9.09 -8.38
C ALA A 52 15.32 -7.89 -9.29
N SER A 53 14.71 -6.73 -9.06
CA SER A 53 15.02 -5.48 -9.76
C SER A 53 16.48 -5.06 -9.56
N LEU A 54 17.04 -5.21 -8.35
CA LEU A 54 18.45 -4.93 -8.07
C LEU A 54 19.37 -5.85 -8.90
N VAL A 55 19.05 -7.15 -8.98
CA VAL A 55 19.81 -8.09 -9.81
C VAL A 55 19.77 -7.66 -11.28
N VAL A 56 18.58 -7.33 -11.80
CA VAL A 56 18.39 -6.85 -13.18
C VAL A 56 19.14 -5.54 -13.43
N ALA A 57 19.08 -4.58 -12.51
CA ALA A 57 19.76 -3.29 -12.61
C ALA A 57 21.28 -3.41 -12.66
N LEU A 58 21.86 -4.41 -11.97
CA LEU A 58 23.31 -4.62 -11.94
C LEU A 58 23.84 -5.52 -13.05
N THR A 59 22.98 -6.30 -13.70
CA THR A 59 23.38 -7.27 -14.72
C THR A 59 22.85 -6.90 -16.10
N VAL A 60 21.52 -6.90 -16.25
CA VAL A 60 20.83 -6.70 -17.53
C VAL A 60 20.93 -5.27 -18.00
N THR A 61 20.73 -4.28 -17.13
CA THR A 61 20.78 -2.85 -17.51
C THR A 61 22.14 -2.44 -18.11
N PRO A 62 23.30 -2.71 -17.48
CA PRO A 62 24.59 -2.37 -18.09
C PRO A 62 24.89 -3.21 -19.35
N ALA A 63 24.46 -4.47 -19.40
CA ALA A 63 24.61 -5.30 -20.61
C ALA A 63 23.84 -4.71 -21.79
N LEU A 64 22.55 -4.39 -21.60
CA LEU A 64 21.73 -3.76 -22.63
C LEU A 64 22.24 -2.37 -23.00
N ALA A 65 22.66 -1.56 -22.03
CA ALA A 65 23.26 -0.26 -22.30
C ALA A 65 24.51 -0.40 -23.18
N SER A 66 25.36 -1.41 -22.95
CA SER A 66 26.54 -1.62 -23.80
C SER A 66 26.24 -2.06 -25.23
N VAL A 67 25.09 -2.69 -25.46
CA VAL A 67 24.68 -3.21 -26.78
C VAL A 67 23.84 -2.18 -27.55
N LEU A 68 22.88 -1.51 -26.90
CA LEU A 68 21.99 -0.54 -27.53
C LEU A 68 22.61 0.85 -27.65
N LEU A 69 23.44 1.25 -26.69
CA LEU A 69 24.06 2.56 -26.69
C LEU A 69 25.31 2.48 -27.59
N GLY A 70 25.10 2.65 -28.90
CA GLY A 70 26.17 2.78 -29.87
C GLY A 70 27.06 4.00 -29.61
N HIS A 71 28.07 4.22 -30.45
CA HIS A 71 28.95 5.40 -30.41
C HIS A 71 28.19 6.67 -30.86
N VAL A 72 27.14 7.04 -30.12
CA VAL A 72 26.41 8.27 -30.35
C VAL A 72 27.32 9.40 -29.88
N GLY A 73 27.80 10.22 -30.82
CA GLY A 73 28.46 11.49 -30.48
C GLY A 73 27.45 12.33 -29.71
N LEU A 74 27.59 12.35 -28.39
CA LEU A 74 26.74 13.16 -27.54
C LEU A 74 27.10 14.61 -27.80
N ASP A 75 26.17 15.34 -28.42
CA ASP A 75 26.29 16.79 -28.56
C ASP A 75 26.40 17.37 -27.13
N PRO A 76 27.45 18.14 -26.79
CA PRO A 76 27.66 18.65 -25.44
C PRO A 76 26.55 19.60 -24.97
N ALA A 77 25.73 20.09 -25.89
CA ALA A 77 24.63 20.99 -25.61
C ALA A 77 23.45 20.25 -24.96
N ASP A 78 23.15 20.61 -23.71
CA ASP A 78 21.90 20.21 -23.07
C ASP A 78 20.70 20.57 -23.97
N PRO A 79 19.70 19.70 -24.10
CA PRO A 79 18.43 20.06 -24.74
C PRO A 79 17.86 21.34 -24.12
N PRO A 80 17.21 22.22 -24.91
CA PRO A 80 16.78 23.55 -24.45
C PRO A 80 15.84 23.48 -23.23
N VAL A 81 15.04 22.41 -23.14
CA VAL A 81 14.17 22.13 -21.98
C VAL A 81 15.00 21.82 -20.73
N LEU A 82 16.02 20.96 -20.85
CA LEU A 82 16.90 20.59 -19.73
C LEU A 82 17.71 21.81 -19.26
N ALA A 83 18.23 22.61 -20.19
CA ALA A 83 18.97 23.83 -19.87
C ALA A 83 18.08 24.85 -19.12
N ARG A 84 16.81 25.01 -19.52
CA ARG A 84 15.85 25.87 -18.82
C ARG A 84 15.52 25.35 -17.43
N ALA A 85 15.29 24.04 -17.29
CA ALA A 85 15.01 23.41 -15.99
C ALA A 85 16.20 23.58 -15.02
N LYS A 86 17.44 23.30 -15.48
CA LYS A 86 18.67 23.51 -14.70
C LYS A 86 18.80 24.96 -14.24
N ARG A 87 18.49 25.93 -15.10
CA ARG A 87 18.57 27.36 -14.78
C ARG A 87 17.54 27.79 -13.74
N ILE A 88 16.32 27.24 -13.80
CA ILE A 88 15.29 27.52 -12.78
C ILE A 88 15.70 26.90 -11.45
N TYR A 89 16.12 25.62 -11.47
CA TYR A 89 16.59 24.91 -10.29
C TYR A 89 17.75 25.64 -9.61
N SER A 90 18.79 26.04 -10.37
CA SER A 90 19.95 26.73 -9.80
C SER A 90 19.60 28.10 -9.21
N ARG A 91 18.68 28.85 -9.84
CA ARG A 91 18.18 30.12 -9.28
C ARG A 91 17.40 29.92 -7.98
N MET A 92 16.57 28.89 -7.92
CA MET A 92 15.83 28.54 -6.70
C MET A 92 16.79 28.10 -5.58
N LEU A 93 17.74 27.21 -5.90
CA LEU A 93 18.73 26.71 -4.97
C LEU A 93 19.57 27.86 -4.39
N ALA A 94 20.08 28.75 -5.24
CA ALA A 94 20.86 29.91 -4.80
C ALA A 94 20.05 30.87 -3.90
N ARG A 95 18.72 30.92 -4.04
CA ARG A 95 17.85 31.72 -3.16
C ARG A 95 17.64 31.04 -1.80
N VAL A 96 17.47 29.72 -1.79
CA VAL A 96 17.30 28.90 -0.58
C VAL A 96 18.59 28.87 0.25
N GLU A 97 19.74 28.69 -0.41
CA GLU A 97 21.06 28.60 0.23
C GLU A 97 21.49 29.91 0.90
N ARG A 98 21.04 31.07 0.39
CA ARG A 98 21.30 32.37 1.00
C ARG A 98 20.61 32.59 2.36
N ARG A 99 19.61 31.78 2.71
CA ARG A 99 18.83 31.93 3.95
C ARG A 99 18.55 30.57 4.60
N PRO A 100 19.58 29.83 5.05
CA PRO A 100 19.40 28.48 5.57
C PRO A 100 18.53 28.47 6.83
N ARG A 101 18.67 29.48 7.70
CA ARG A 101 17.88 29.61 8.94
C ARG A 101 16.38 29.71 8.68
N THR A 102 15.96 30.46 7.65
CA THR A 102 14.52 30.57 7.31
C THR A 102 13.98 29.26 6.75
N VAL A 103 14.80 28.51 6.01
CA VAL A 103 14.42 27.20 5.48
C VAL A 103 14.24 26.20 6.62
N PHE A 104 15.19 26.14 7.56
CA PHE A 104 15.05 25.29 8.74
C PHE A 104 13.84 25.66 9.59
N ALA A 105 13.57 26.96 9.79
CA ALA A 105 12.39 27.42 10.51
C ALA A 105 11.08 27.02 9.80
N ALA A 106 11.03 27.15 8.47
CA ALA A 106 9.86 26.73 7.68
C ALA A 106 9.65 25.21 7.75
N VAL A 107 10.71 24.41 7.63
CA VAL A 107 10.64 22.94 7.77
C VAL A 107 10.18 22.57 9.18
N ALA A 108 10.74 23.19 10.22
CA ALA A 108 10.33 22.95 11.60
C ALA A 108 8.85 23.28 11.81
N LEU A 109 8.37 24.40 11.27
CA LEU A 109 6.96 24.78 11.33
C LEU A 109 6.05 23.75 10.63
N LEU A 110 6.45 23.26 9.46
CA LEU A 110 5.72 22.22 8.74
C LEU A 110 5.67 20.89 9.51
N VAL A 111 6.79 20.50 10.13
CA VAL A 111 6.85 19.29 10.96
C VAL A 111 5.94 19.43 12.18
N VAL A 112 6.00 20.56 12.88
CA VAL A 112 5.10 20.83 14.02
C VAL A 112 3.63 20.85 13.57
N GLY A 113 3.32 21.46 12.42
CA GLY A 113 1.98 21.45 11.84
C GLY A 113 1.49 20.04 11.50
N ALA A 114 2.36 19.18 10.95
CA ALA A 114 2.03 17.79 10.68
C ALA A 114 1.73 17.03 11.97
N PHE A 115 2.56 17.14 13.01
CA PHE A 115 2.30 16.51 14.31
C PHE A 115 1.03 17.06 14.98
N ALA A 116 0.76 18.36 14.87
CA ALA A 116 -0.44 18.98 15.40
C ALA A 116 -1.73 18.50 14.70
N SER A 117 -1.63 17.98 13.47
CA SER A 117 -2.78 17.40 12.75
C SER A 117 -3.12 15.97 13.16
N VAL A 118 -2.22 15.25 13.85
CA VAL A 118 -2.42 13.84 14.24
C VAL A 118 -3.70 13.62 15.05
N PRO A 119 -4.05 14.44 16.07
CA PRO A 119 -5.29 14.26 16.82
C PRO A 119 -6.56 14.46 15.99
N ALA A 120 -6.48 15.15 14.85
CA ALA A 120 -7.61 15.36 13.95
C ALA A 120 -7.87 14.15 13.03
N MET A 121 -6.93 13.20 12.91
CA MET A 121 -7.13 12.00 12.09
C MET A 121 -7.99 10.98 12.83
N ARG A 122 -9.12 10.61 12.23
CA ARG A 122 -9.91 9.46 12.68
C ARG A 122 -9.16 8.18 12.29
N THR A 123 -8.96 7.29 13.25
CA THR A 123 -8.27 6.02 13.06
C THR A 123 -9.28 4.91 12.78
N ASP A 124 -9.53 4.63 11.51
CA ASP A 124 -10.19 3.39 11.10
C ASP A 124 -9.11 2.36 10.74
N PHE A 125 -9.15 1.18 11.38
CA PHE A 125 -8.11 0.15 11.23
C PHE A 125 -8.03 -0.39 9.80
N LEU A 126 -9.18 -0.54 9.14
CA LEU A 126 -9.33 -0.87 7.74
C LEU A 126 -10.51 -0.09 7.18
N PRO A 127 -10.46 0.43 5.95
CA PRO A 127 -11.64 0.97 5.30
C PRO A 127 -12.69 -0.13 5.22
N GLN A 128 -13.97 0.24 5.31
CA GLN A 128 -15.05 -0.72 5.10
C GLN A 128 -14.91 -1.28 3.69
N PHE A 129 -14.64 -2.59 3.59
CA PHE A 129 -14.61 -3.26 2.30
C PHE A 129 -16.03 -3.18 1.72
N ASN A 130 -16.12 -2.72 0.47
CA ASN A 130 -17.40 -2.65 -0.23
C ASN A 130 -17.73 -4.05 -0.76
N GLU A 131 -18.07 -4.94 0.15
CA GLU A 131 -18.55 -6.28 -0.16
C GLU A 131 -20.04 -6.17 -0.55
N ASN A 132 -20.47 -6.96 -1.54
CA ASN A 132 -21.85 -6.91 -2.05
C ASN A 132 -22.81 -7.77 -1.22
N ASP A 133 -22.39 -8.21 -0.03
CA ASP A 133 -23.17 -8.93 0.95
C ASP A 133 -23.24 -8.15 2.28
N LEU A 134 -24.39 -8.28 2.96
CA LEU A 134 -24.63 -7.66 4.26
C LEU A 134 -25.07 -8.74 5.25
N ILE A 135 -24.40 -8.78 6.40
CA ILE A 135 -24.77 -9.67 7.50
C ILE A 135 -25.66 -8.90 8.47
N VAL A 136 -26.91 -9.35 8.63
CA VAL A 136 -27.88 -8.76 9.56
C VAL A 136 -28.10 -9.72 10.73
N HIS A 137 -27.82 -9.26 11.95
CA HIS A 137 -28.04 -10.02 13.17
C HIS A 137 -29.43 -9.71 13.76
N PHE A 138 -30.27 -10.74 13.91
CA PHE A 138 -31.56 -10.65 14.60
C PHE A 138 -31.49 -11.37 15.93
N GLU A 139 -31.81 -10.66 17.01
CA GLU A 139 -31.87 -11.20 18.35
C GLU A 139 -33.32 -11.22 18.84
N THR A 140 -33.80 -12.39 19.27
CA THR A 140 -35.11 -12.56 19.90
C THR A 140 -34.97 -12.61 21.43
N ALA A 141 -36.09 -12.43 22.15
CA ALA A 141 -36.08 -12.48 23.61
C ALA A 141 -35.49 -13.83 24.11
N PRO A 142 -34.67 -13.83 25.18
CA PRO A 142 -34.14 -15.06 25.75
C PRO A 142 -35.26 -16.05 26.10
N GLY A 143 -35.06 -17.34 25.80
CA GLY A 143 -36.07 -18.39 26.02
C GLY A 143 -37.12 -18.54 24.91
N THR A 144 -37.06 -17.74 23.84
CA THR A 144 -37.90 -17.92 22.65
C THR A 144 -37.63 -19.29 22.01
N SER A 145 -38.68 -20.04 21.68
CA SER A 145 -38.54 -21.36 21.05
C SER A 145 -37.94 -21.25 19.64
N LEU A 146 -37.22 -22.29 19.21
CA LEU A 146 -36.62 -22.33 17.87
C LEU A 146 -37.67 -22.09 16.77
N ALA A 147 -38.85 -22.70 16.89
CA ALA A 147 -39.95 -22.52 15.95
C ALA A 147 -40.47 -21.08 15.89
N ALA A 148 -40.47 -20.36 17.03
CA ALA A 148 -40.87 -18.95 17.07
C ALA A 148 -39.80 -18.06 16.41
N THR A 149 -38.52 -18.30 16.70
CA THR A 149 -37.41 -17.56 16.08
C THR A 149 -37.36 -17.77 14.56
N THR A 150 -37.51 -19.01 14.08
CA THR A 150 -37.58 -19.31 12.63
C THR A 150 -38.73 -18.58 11.96
N ARG A 151 -39.92 -18.57 12.59
CA ARG A 151 -41.10 -17.87 12.05
C ARG A 151 -40.88 -16.36 11.91
N VAL A 152 -40.18 -15.74 12.87
CA VAL A 152 -39.83 -14.31 12.81
C VAL A 152 -38.77 -14.08 11.73
N GLY A 153 -37.75 -14.93 11.66
CA GLY A 153 -36.70 -14.85 10.64
C GLY A 153 -37.23 -14.97 9.21
N GLU A 154 -38.12 -15.92 8.93
CA GLU A 154 -38.76 -16.07 7.61
C GLU A 154 -39.55 -14.83 7.18
N ARG A 155 -40.17 -14.12 8.13
CA ARG A 155 -40.82 -12.84 7.82
C ARG A 155 -39.81 -11.78 7.44
N ALA A 156 -38.69 -11.70 8.16
CA ALA A 156 -37.62 -10.75 7.85
C ALA A 156 -37.02 -11.02 6.45
N VAL A 157 -36.78 -12.29 6.11
CA VAL A 157 -36.31 -12.72 4.78
C VAL A 157 -37.26 -12.22 3.68
N ARG A 158 -38.56 -12.52 3.81
CA ARG A 158 -39.56 -12.09 2.82
C ARG A 158 -39.67 -10.58 2.65
N ILE A 159 -39.35 -9.80 3.69
CA ILE A 159 -39.32 -8.34 3.60
C ILE A 159 -38.09 -7.89 2.81
N MET A 160 -36.92 -8.48 3.09
CA MET A 160 -35.67 -8.15 2.39
C MET A 160 -35.70 -8.54 0.91
N GLU A 161 -36.28 -9.68 0.56
CA GLU A 161 -36.42 -10.13 -0.84
C GLU A 161 -37.30 -9.22 -1.70
N ARG A 162 -38.16 -8.39 -1.07
CA ARG A 162 -38.97 -7.39 -1.78
C ARG A 162 -38.18 -6.14 -2.16
N LEU A 163 -36.99 -5.94 -1.58
CA LEU A 163 -36.15 -4.80 -1.91
C LEU A 163 -35.44 -5.08 -3.24
N PRO A 164 -35.59 -4.20 -4.25
CA PRO A 164 -35.01 -4.43 -5.57
C PRO A 164 -33.46 -4.47 -5.59
N GLN A 165 -32.82 -4.00 -4.51
CA GLN A 165 -31.36 -4.04 -4.34
C GLN A 165 -30.83 -5.38 -3.83
N VAL A 166 -31.70 -6.29 -3.39
CA VAL A 166 -31.32 -7.56 -2.77
C VAL A 166 -31.50 -8.71 -3.76
N ALA A 167 -30.40 -9.31 -4.19
CA ALA A 167 -30.44 -10.45 -5.12
C ALA A 167 -30.80 -11.78 -4.44
N HIS A 168 -30.20 -12.04 -3.27
CA HIS A 168 -30.38 -13.28 -2.53
C HIS A 168 -30.35 -13.02 -1.02
N VAL A 169 -31.15 -13.78 -0.26
CA VAL A 169 -31.18 -13.74 1.20
C VAL A 169 -31.00 -15.16 1.72
N VAL A 170 -30.08 -15.34 2.66
CA VAL A 170 -29.85 -16.61 3.36
C VAL A 170 -30.04 -16.38 4.85
N MET A 171 -30.92 -17.17 5.47
CA MET A 171 -31.16 -17.12 6.91
C MET A 171 -30.54 -18.33 7.60
N HIS A 172 -29.86 -18.08 8.72
CA HIS A 172 -29.42 -19.10 9.65
C HIS A 172 -30.04 -18.85 11.02
N VAL A 173 -30.65 -19.89 11.62
CA VAL A 173 -31.29 -19.81 12.94
C VAL A 173 -30.59 -20.79 13.88
N GLY A 174 -30.23 -20.32 15.07
CA GLY A 174 -29.45 -21.12 16.03
C GLY A 174 -27.99 -21.26 15.61
N ARG A 175 -27.34 -22.36 16.03
CA ARG A 175 -25.96 -22.69 15.63
C ARG A 175 -25.97 -23.90 14.71
N ALA A 176 -25.23 -23.83 13.61
CA ALA A 176 -25.01 -25.00 12.76
C ALA A 176 -24.24 -26.08 13.56
N HIS A 177 -24.62 -27.36 13.39
CA HIS A 177 -24.02 -28.51 14.10
C HIS A 177 -22.50 -28.68 13.80
N LEU A 178 -22.00 -28.05 12.73
CA LEU A 178 -20.59 -28.06 12.32
C LEU A 178 -19.85 -26.73 12.62
N SER A 179 -20.46 -25.81 13.38
CA SER A 179 -19.86 -24.51 13.76
C SER A 179 -18.84 -24.67 14.90
N ASN A 180 -17.80 -25.47 14.66
CA ASN A 180 -16.57 -25.41 15.43
C ASN A 180 -15.70 -24.29 14.84
N GLY A 181 -15.95 -23.05 15.26
CA GLY A 181 -14.99 -21.92 15.23
C GLY A 181 -14.34 -21.45 13.92
N ASN A 182 -14.47 -22.16 12.80
CA ASN A 182 -13.65 -21.99 11.59
C ASN A 182 -14.48 -21.80 10.30
N ALA A 183 -15.68 -21.24 10.38
CA ALA A 183 -16.61 -21.09 9.25
C ALA A 183 -16.25 -19.96 8.25
N LEU A 184 -14.96 -19.67 8.05
CA LEU A 184 -14.48 -18.81 6.95
C LEU A 184 -13.92 -19.59 5.76
N THR A 185 -13.94 -20.93 5.81
CA THR A 185 -13.57 -21.78 4.67
C THR A 185 -14.83 -22.46 4.16
N ASN A 186 -15.46 -21.87 3.14
CA ASN A 186 -15.97 -22.54 1.94
C ASN A 186 -17.00 -21.63 1.23
N LYS A 187 -16.51 -20.66 0.44
CA LYS A 187 -17.26 -20.11 -0.71
C LYS A 187 -16.63 -20.72 -1.95
N ALA A 188 -17.29 -21.72 -2.53
CA ALA A 188 -17.11 -22.21 -3.89
C ALA A 188 -18.49 -22.18 -4.56
#